data_AF-A0A6M0BUT1-F1
#
_entry.id   AF-A0A6M0BUT1-F1
#
_cell.length_a   1.000
_cell.length_b   1.000
_cell.length_c   1.000
_cell.angle_alpha   90.00
_cell.angle_beta   90.00
_cell.angle_gamma   90.00
#
_symmetry.space_group_name_H-M   'P 1'
#
loop_
_entity.id
_entity.type
_entity.pdbx_description
1 polymer ?
#
loop_
_entity_poly.entity_id
_entity_poly.type
_entity_poly.pdbx_seq_one_letter_code
_entity_poly.pdbx_strand_id
1 'polypeptide(L)'
;MKLNESSISYNEATFIHKSKNSSAPKIKGSKSTVKPNRELSWQVANSLLISFKYAWAGLSYAFQTQRNFRIHTFIGIVAVSLSILLELKPIETAVIVLTIGLVMAMELLNTAIESVVDLTVKKSYHELAKIAKDCAAGAVLISAIVALLIASYLILPQLLSLVIDTFSS
;
A
#
# COMPACT_ATOMS: atom_id res chain seq x y z
N MET A 1 59.32 27.52 -21.80
CA MET A 1 60.02 27.50 -20.49
C MET A 1 58.92 27.49 -19.43
N LYS A 2 58.34 26.33 -19.16
CA LYS A 2 58.69 25.27 -18.17
C LYS A 2 57.59 25.27 -17.10
N LEU A 3 56.80 24.21 -17.14
CA LEU A 3 55.81 23.79 -16.15
C LEU A 3 56.49 23.72 -14.78
N ASN A 4 55.87 24.28 -13.74
CA ASN A 4 56.30 24.04 -12.37
C ASN A 4 55.42 22.95 -11.77
N GLU A 5 55.84 21.73 -12.04
CA GLU A 5 55.59 20.58 -11.21
C GLU A 5 56.25 20.79 -9.84
N SER A 6 55.45 21.08 -8.82
CA SER A 6 55.81 20.76 -7.44
C SER A 6 54.88 19.65 -6.96
N SER A 7 55.15 18.49 -7.57
CA SER A 7 54.89 17.16 -7.07
C SER A 7 55.32 17.05 -5.60
N ILE A 8 54.42 16.52 -4.78
CA ILE A 8 54.57 15.18 -4.20
C ILE A 8 55.86 15.08 -3.40
N SER A 9 55.78 15.45 -2.13
CA SER A 9 56.77 15.08 -1.14
C SER A 9 56.05 14.59 0.10
N TYR A 10 55.57 13.35 0.07
CA TYR A 10 55.46 12.52 1.27
C TYR A 10 55.66 11.05 0.86
N ASN A 11 56.84 10.55 1.21
CA ASN A 11 57.13 9.16 1.55
C ASN A 11 57.28 8.11 0.44
N GLU A 12 58.37 8.21 -0.31
CA GLU A 12 59.13 7.03 -0.76
C GLU A 12 60.59 7.16 -0.30
N ALA A 13 60.96 6.50 0.79
CA ALA A 13 62.34 6.11 1.07
C ALA A 13 62.42 5.14 2.27
N THR A 14 61.91 3.90 2.12
CA THR A 14 62.55 2.74 2.76
C THR A 14 62.19 1.44 2.02
N PHE A 15 62.73 1.28 0.81
CA PHE A 15 63.17 -0.04 0.34
C PHE A 15 64.33 -0.46 1.28
N ILE A 16 64.51 -1.72 1.68
CA ILE A 16 65.21 -2.75 0.90
C ILE A 16 65.22 -4.08 1.70
N HIS A 17 65.01 -5.18 0.95
CA HIS A 17 65.46 -6.56 1.16
C HIS A 17 64.68 -7.62 2.00
N LYS A 18 64.12 -8.56 1.22
CA LYS A 18 64.44 -10.02 1.21
C LYS A 18 63.83 -10.89 2.31
N SER A 19 62.91 -11.77 1.91
CA SER A 19 63.25 -13.19 1.64
C SER A 19 61.97 -14.02 1.51
N LYS A 20 61.84 -14.74 0.38
CA LYS A 20 60.94 -15.90 0.28
C LYS A 20 61.42 -16.94 1.29
N ASN A 21 60.58 -17.35 2.23
CA ASN A 21 60.46 -18.77 2.54
C ASN A 21 59.15 -19.11 3.26
N SER A 22 58.56 -20.21 2.81
CA SER A 22 57.35 -20.85 3.29
C SER A 22 57.41 -21.20 4.77
N SER A 23 56.36 -20.85 5.52
CA SER A 23 55.77 -21.60 6.64
C SER A 23 54.53 -20.87 7.14
N ALA A 24 53.35 -21.40 6.81
CA ALA A 24 52.07 -20.85 7.23
C ALA A 24 51.92 -20.87 8.76
N PRO A 25 51.48 -19.78 9.42
CA PRO A 25 51.02 -19.86 10.80
C PRO A 25 49.60 -20.43 10.80
N LYS A 26 49.41 -21.59 11.44
CA LYS A 26 48.08 -22.13 11.78
C LYS A 26 47.42 -21.18 12.80
N ILE A 27 46.68 -20.18 12.32
CA ILE A 27 45.78 -19.41 13.18
C ILE A 27 44.45 -20.17 13.27
N LYS A 28 44.27 -20.85 14.41
CA LYS A 28 42.99 -21.41 14.82
C LYS A 28 41.96 -20.28 14.96
N GLY A 29 40.82 -20.46 14.32
CA GLY A 29 39.51 -20.02 14.80
C GLY A 29 39.30 -18.52 15.00
N SER A 30 38.64 -17.89 14.04
CA SER A 30 37.52 -16.99 14.34
C SER A 30 36.68 -16.82 13.08
N LYS A 31 35.77 -17.77 12.84
CA LYS A 31 34.54 -17.46 12.10
C LYS A 31 33.76 -16.57 13.06
N SER A 32 33.59 -15.27 12.76
CA SER A 32 32.66 -14.41 13.49
C SER A 32 31.25 -14.93 13.24
N THR A 33 30.89 -15.95 14.01
CA THR A 33 29.59 -16.58 14.07
C THR A 33 28.72 -15.72 14.97
N VAL A 34 28.37 -14.52 14.50
CA VAL A 34 27.22 -13.82 15.08
C VAL A 34 26.00 -14.60 14.63
N LYS A 35 25.65 -15.66 15.38
CA LYS A 35 24.35 -16.31 15.28
C LYS A 35 23.33 -15.23 15.67
N PRO A 36 22.38 -14.84 14.80
CA PRO A 36 21.30 -13.97 15.23
C PRO A 36 20.62 -14.69 16.39
N ASN A 37 20.50 -14.04 17.55
CA ASN A 37 19.81 -14.63 18.69
C ASN A 37 18.33 -14.76 18.32
N ARG A 38 17.92 -15.94 17.85
CA ARG A 38 16.54 -16.30 17.49
C ARG A 38 15.71 -16.72 18.71
N GLU A 39 16.18 -16.50 19.94
CA GLU A 39 15.39 -16.80 21.14
C GLU A 39 14.14 -15.92 21.28
N LEU A 40 14.10 -14.76 20.61
CA LEU A 40 12.96 -13.84 20.66
C LEU A 40 12.14 -13.79 19.35
N SER A 41 12.40 -14.66 18.36
CA SER A 41 11.62 -14.65 17.11
C SER A 41 10.19 -15.19 17.28
N TRP A 42 9.93 -15.96 18.33
CA TRP A 42 8.59 -16.47 18.66
C TRP A 42 7.78 -15.52 19.55
N GLN A 43 8.43 -14.56 20.23
CA GLN A 43 7.74 -13.54 21.03
C GLN A 43 7.20 -12.39 20.17
N VAL A 44 7.56 -12.33 18.89
CA VAL A 44 6.83 -11.57 17.87
C VAL A 44 5.68 -12.43 17.32
N ALA A 45 4.92 -13.05 18.21
CA ALA A 45 3.51 -13.21 17.92
C ALA A 45 2.96 -11.78 17.90
N ASN A 46 2.96 -11.15 16.72
CA ASN A 46 2.16 -9.94 16.50
C ASN A 46 0.76 -10.30 16.97
N SER A 47 0.38 -9.84 18.16
CA SER A 47 -0.96 -10.11 18.67
C SER A 47 -1.94 -9.62 17.62
N LEU A 48 -2.99 -10.39 17.32
CA LEU A 48 -3.97 -10.03 16.29
C LEU A 48 -4.44 -8.58 16.46
N LEU A 49 -4.54 -8.13 17.71
CA LEU A 49 -4.82 -6.75 18.12
C LEU A 49 -3.89 -5.70 17.52
N ILE A 50 -2.59 -5.98 17.43
CA ILE A 50 -1.60 -5.09 16.80
C ILE A 50 -1.87 -4.99 15.30
N SER A 51 -2.18 -6.09 14.61
CA SER A 51 -2.54 -6.08 13.19
C SER A 51 -3.82 -5.29 12.93
N PHE A 52 -4.85 -5.46 13.77
CA PHE A 52 -6.08 -4.67 13.71
C PHE A 52 -5.82 -3.18 13.95
N LYS A 53 -4.93 -2.84 14.89
CA LYS A 53 -4.53 -1.45 15.13
C LYS A 53 -3.89 -0.82 13.89
N TYR A 54 -3.02 -1.54 13.20
CA TYR A 54 -2.41 -1.05 11.95
C TYR A 54 -3.43 -0.91 10.81
N ALA A 55 -4.34 -1.88 10.65
CA ALA A 55 -5.41 -1.80 9.67
C ALA A 55 -6.33 -0.59 9.94
N TRP A 56 -6.68 -0.35 11.20
CA TRP A 56 -7.49 0.80 11.61
C TRP A 56 -6.77 2.13 11.36
N ALA A 57 -5.46 2.19 11.61
CA ALA A 57 -4.66 3.38 11.31
C ALA A 57 -4.67 3.68 9.80
N GLY A 58 -4.55 2.65 8.94
CA GLY A 58 -4.64 2.81 7.48
C GLY A 58 -6.01 3.32 7.03
N LEU A 59 -7.09 2.75 7.58
CA LEU A 59 -8.46 3.17 7.29
C LEU A 59 -8.72 4.62 7.73
N SER A 60 -8.26 4.97 8.94
CA SER A 60 -8.37 6.31 9.51
C SER A 60 -7.56 7.33 8.71
N TYR A 61 -6.38 6.95 8.24
CA TYR A 61 -5.55 7.79 7.37
C TYR A 61 -6.30 8.10 6.08
N ALA A 62 -6.77 7.07 5.36
CA ALA A 62 -7.49 7.24 4.10
C ALA A 62 -8.76 8.09 4.28
N PHE A 63 -9.52 7.89 5.35
CA PHE A 63 -10.71 8.70 5.62
C PHE A 63 -10.40 10.18 5.84
N GLN A 64 -9.30 10.50 6.53
CA GLN A 64 -8.91 11.89 6.79
C GLN A 64 -8.29 12.57 5.57
N THR A 65 -7.44 11.86 4.83
CA THR A 65 -6.67 12.45 3.72
C THR A 65 -7.40 12.41 2.39
N GLN A 66 -8.13 11.32 2.09
CA GLN A 66 -8.70 11.10 0.77
C GLN A 66 -10.16 11.54 0.69
N ARG A 67 -10.42 12.51 -0.19
CA ARG A 67 -11.78 12.98 -0.46
C ARG A 67 -12.65 11.90 -1.09
N ASN A 68 -12.12 11.14 -2.04
CA ASN A 68 -12.89 10.11 -2.74
C ASN A 68 -13.30 8.97 -1.78
N PHE A 69 -12.41 8.55 -0.88
CA PHE A 69 -12.74 7.58 0.16
C PHE A 69 -13.97 8.01 1.00
N ARG A 70 -14.04 9.28 1.41
CA ARG A 70 -15.21 9.81 2.15
C ARG A 70 -16.47 9.82 1.29
N ILE A 71 -16.37 10.19 0.02
CA ILE A 71 -17.51 10.19 -0.92
C ILE A 71 -18.04 8.76 -1.10
N HIS A 72 -17.17 7.79 -1.37
CA HIS A 72 -17.54 6.39 -1.50
C HIS A 72 -18.13 5.82 -0.21
N THR A 73 -17.59 6.19 0.95
CA THR A 73 -18.16 5.83 2.26
C THR A 73 -19.59 6.36 2.38
N PHE A 74 -19.82 7.64 2.09
CA PHE A 74 -21.14 8.26 2.21
C PHE A 74 -22.15 7.62 1.25
N ILE A 75 -21.78 7.45 -0.02
CA ILE A 75 -22.63 6.79 -1.02
C ILE A 75 -22.94 5.36 -0.59
N GLY A 76 -21.95 4.63 -0.07
CA GLY A 76 -22.12 3.27 0.43
C GLY A 76 -23.11 3.20 1.60
N ILE A 77 -23.00 4.11 2.57
CA ILE A 77 -23.96 4.21 3.69
C ILE A 77 -25.37 4.46 3.17
N VAL A 78 -25.54 5.37 2.21
CA VAL A 78 -26.85 5.65 1.60
C VAL A 78 -27.40 4.41 0.89
N ALA A 79 -26.58 3.71 0.10
CA ALA A 79 -27.00 2.51 -0.62
C ALA A 79 -27.42 1.36 0.31
N VAL A 80 -26.67 1.12 1.40
CA VAL A 80 -27.02 0.12 2.41
C VAL A 80 -28.27 0.54 3.21
N SER A 81 -28.41 1.83 3.52
CA SER A 81 -29.60 2.33 4.20
C SER A 81 -30.84 2.13 3.34
N LEU A 82 -30.75 2.47 2.04
CA LEU A 82 -31.84 2.22 1.08
C LEU A 82 -32.16 0.74 0.93
N SER A 83 -31.15 -0.14 0.91
CA SER A 83 -31.41 -1.58 0.78
C SER A 83 -32.17 -2.14 1.98
N ILE A 84 -31.89 -1.64 3.18
CA ILE A 84 -32.61 -2.03 4.40
C ILE A 84 -34.02 -1.43 4.40
N LEU A 85 -34.17 -0.14 4.03
CA LEU A 85 -35.47 0.55 4.02
C LEU A 85 -36.45 -0.02 2.97
N LEU A 86 -35.94 -0.54 1.86
CA LEU A 86 -36.75 -1.18 0.82
C LEU A 86 -36.98 -2.68 1.07
N GLU A 87 -36.47 -3.20 2.19
CA GLU A 87 -36.59 -4.62 2.55
C GLU A 87 -36.06 -5.56 1.46
N LEU A 88 -34.91 -5.20 0.83
CA LEU A 88 -34.21 -6.07 -0.11
C LEU A 88 -33.88 -7.41 0.56
N LYS A 89 -33.82 -8.49 -0.24
CA LYS A 89 -33.47 -9.81 0.28
C LYS A 89 -32.09 -9.77 0.94
N PRO A 90 -31.83 -10.59 1.97
CA PRO A 90 -30.53 -10.61 2.65
C PRO A 90 -29.35 -10.80 1.69
N ILE A 91 -29.54 -11.62 0.65
CA ILE A 91 -28.52 -11.84 -0.38
C ILE A 91 -28.25 -10.61 -1.24
N GLU A 92 -29.28 -9.82 -1.56
CA GLU A 92 -29.17 -8.59 -2.36
C GLU A 92 -28.44 -7.51 -1.56
N THR A 93 -28.80 -7.34 -0.29
CA THR A 93 -28.08 -6.45 0.64
C THR A 93 -26.62 -6.89 0.84
N ALA A 94 -26.36 -8.19 0.99
CA ALA A 94 -25.00 -8.70 1.12
C ALA A 94 -24.13 -8.40 -0.11
N VAL A 95 -24.70 -8.51 -1.31
CA VAL A 95 -24.02 -8.17 -2.57
C VAL A 95 -23.72 -6.66 -2.64
N ILE A 96 -24.65 -5.80 -2.21
CA ILE A 96 -24.41 -4.34 -2.13
C ILE A 96 -23.27 -4.03 -1.15
N VAL A 97 -23.30 -4.60 0.05
CA VAL A 97 -22.24 -4.43 1.06
C VAL A 97 -20.89 -4.91 0.53
N LEU A 98 -20.85 -6.05 -0.15
CA LEU A 98 -19.62 -6.62 -0.72
C LEU A 98 -19.04 -5.72 -1.82
N THR A 99 -19.88 -5.19 -2.70
CA THR A 99 -19.41 -4.31 -3.79
C THR A 99 -18.90 -2.97 -3.26
N ILE A 100 -19.56 -2.38 -2.25
CA ILE A 100 -19.07 -1.19 -1.55
C ILE A 100 -17.73 -1.50 -0.85
N GLY A 101 -17.63 -2.64 -0.16
CA GLY A 101 -16.40 -3.08 0.48
C GLY A 101 -15.24 -3.20 -0.52
N LEU A 102 -15.50 -3.68 -1.73
CA LEU A 102 -14.50 -3.75 -2.80
C LEU A 102 -14.06 -2.35 -3.24
N VAL A 103 -14.97 -1.39 -3.44
CA VAL A 103 -14.62 0.00 -3.78
C VAL A 103 -13.70 0.61 -2.72
N MET A 104 -14.05 0.41 -1.45
CA MET A 104 -13.26 0.91 -0.32
C MET A 104 -11.87 0.27 -0.27
N ALA A 105 -11.76 -1.03 -0.53
CA ALA A 105 -10.48 -1.71 -0.64
C ALA A 105 -9.62 -1.18 -1.79
N MET A 106 -10.23 -0.92 -2.95
CA MET A 106 -9.54 -0.35 -4.11
C MET A 106 -9.05 1.07 -3.85
N GLU A 107 -9.80 1.90 -3.14
CA GLU A 107 -9.37 3.25 -2.72
C GLU A 107 -8.17 3.21 -1.76
N LEU A 108 -8.17 2.27 -0.80
CA LEU A 108 -7.02 2.05 0.08
C LEU A 108 -5.79 1.61 -0.72
N LEU A 109 -5.99 0.72 -1.69
CA LEU A 109 -4.90 0.26 -2.56
C LEU A 109 -4.37 1.42 -3.43
N ASN A 110 -5.25 2.27 -3.97
CA ASN A 110 -4.85 3.47 -4.69
C ASN A 110 -4.00 4.39 -3.82
N THR A 111 -4.44 4.67 -2.60
CA THR A 111 -3.70 5.48 -1.62
C THR A 111 -2.33 4.88 -1.28
N ALA A 112 -2.25 3.56 -1.14
CA ALA A 112 -1.00 2.86 -0.88
C ALA A 112 -0.03 2.96 -2.06
N ILE A 113 -0.52 2.77 -3.30
CA ILE A 113 0.27 2.91 -4.52
C ILE A 113 0.76 4.34 -4.68
N GLU A 114 -0.10 5.35 -4.50
CA GLU A 114 0.28 6.76 -4.53
C GLU A 114 1.42 7.04 -3.55
N SER A 115 1.29 6.55 -2.30
CA SER A 115 2.30 6.72 -1.26
C SER A 115 3.65 6.08 -1.66
N VAL A 116 3.63 4.85 -2.17
CA VAL A 116 4.86 4.15 -2.60
C VAL A 116 5.53 4.85 -3.79
N VAL A 117 4.73 5.30 -4.75
CA VAL A 117 5.22 6.02 -5.91
C VAL A 117 5.84 7.35 -5.49
N ASP A 118 5.18 8.12 -4.62
CA ASP A 118 5.68 9.40 -4.12
C ASP A 118 6.98 9.25 -3.32
N LEU A 119 7.10 8.18 -2.53
CA LEU A 119 8.33 7.83 -1.82
C LEU A 119 9.50 7.51 -2.77
N THR A 120 9.23 6.89 -3.92
CA THR A 120 10.25 6.43 -4.88
C THR A 120 10.69 7.56 -5.82
N VAL A 121 9.74 8.36 -6.29
CA VAL A 121 9.94 9.36 -7.37
C VAL A 121 10.58 10.64 -6.85
N LYS A 122 10.32 11.05 -5.59
CA LYS A 122 10.82 12.25 -4.90
C LYS A 122 10.85 13.56 -5.73
N LYS A 123 11.79 13.71 -6.67
CA LYS A 123 12.00 14.92 -7.49
C LYS A 123 12.12 14.67 -9.00
N SER A 124 12.08 13.41 -9.46
CA SER A 124 12.30 13.06 -10.86
C SER A 124 11.01 12.46 -11.43
N TYR A 125 10.28 13.20 -12.26
CA TYR A 125 9.06 12.67 -12.88
C TYR A 125 9.41 11.47 -13.76
N HIS A 126 8.78 10.31 -13.49
CA HIS A 126 8.98 9.09 -14.25
C HIS A 126 7.67 8.69 -14.95
N GLU A 127 7.73 8.39 -16.24
CA GLU A 127 6.54 8.01 -17.03
C GLU A 127 5.86 6.75 -16.47
N LEU A 128 6.65 5.78 -16.00
CA LEU A 128 6.14 4.58 -15.33
C LEU A 128 5.37 4.89 -14.04
N ALA A 129 5.79 5.91 -13.28
CA ALA A 129 5.10 6.32 -12.06
C ALA A 129 3.72 6.93 -12.37
N LYS A 130 3.63 7.69 -13.48
CA LYS A 130 2.35 8.19 -13.97
C LYS A 130 1.43 7.04 -14.35
N ILE A 131 1.91 6.07 -15.15
CA ILE A 131 1.14 4.90 -15.56
C ILE A 131 0.64 4.12 -14.33
N ALA A 132 1.49 3.90 -13.33
CA ALA A 132 1.09 3.19 -12.10
C ALA A 132 -0.06 3.90 -11.36
N LYS A 133 0.01 5.23 -11.21
CA LYS A 133 -1.05 6.03 -10.59
C LYS A 133 -2.33 6.02 -11.43
N ASP A 134 -2.21 6.20 -12.74
CA ASP A 134 -3.36 6.19 -13.66
C ASP A 134 -4.08 4.83 -13.62
N CYS A 135 -3.34 3.72 -13.58
CA CYS A 135 -3.92 2.38 -13.45
C CYS A 135 -4.61 2.17 -12.09
N ALA A 136 -4.01 2.66 -10.99
CA ALA A 136 -4.61 2.55 -9.67
C ALA A 136 -5.93 3.32 -9.58
N ALA A 137 -5.96 4.56 -10.07
CA ALA A 137 -7.17 5.37 -10.17
C ALA A 137 -8.23 4.73 -11.10
N GLY A 138 -7.79 4.16 -12.23
CA GLY A 138 -8.66 3.43 -13.14
C GLY A 138 -9.31 2.20 -12.49
N ALA A 139 -8.60 1.48 -11.63
CA ALA A 139 -9.13 0.33 -10.93
C ALA A 139 -10.21 0.72 -9.90
N VAL A 140 -10.00 1.83 -9.17
CA VAL A 140 -11.03 2.44 -8.30
C VAL A 140 -12.26 2.79 -9.12
N LEU A 141 -12.11 3.50 -10.24
CA LEU A 141 -13.21 3.90 -11.11
C LEU A 141 -14.04 2.70 -11.58
N ILE A 142 -13.39 1.64 -12.05
CA ILE A 142 -14.07 0.41 -12.50
C ILE A 142 -14.86 -0.20 -11.35
N SER A 143 -14.26 -0.37 -10.17
CA SER A 143 -14.96 -0.90 -9.00
C SER A 143 -16.18 -0.06 -8.61
N ALA A 144 -16.07 1.26 -8.67
CA ALA A 144 -17.15 2.19 -8.34
C ALA A 144 -18.31 2.09 -9.34
N ILE A 145 -18.02 1.97 -10.64
CA ILE A 145 -19.02 1.77 -11.68
C ILE A 145 -19.76 0.44 -11.45
N VAL A 146 -19.03 -0.65 -11.18
CA VAL A 146 -19.63 -1.96 -10.91
C VAL A 146 -20.55 -1.90 -9.68
N ALA A 147 -20.09 -1.29 -8.58
CA ALA A 147 -20.92 -1.11 -7.39
C ALA A 147 -22.18 -0.29 -7.68
N LEU A 148 -22.06 0.79 -8.45
CA LEU A 148 -23.20 1.63 -8.85
C LEU A 148 -24.21 0.85 -9.69
N LEU A 149 -23.76 0.08 -10.67
CA LEU A 149 -24.62 -0.73 -11.53
C LEU A 149 -25.38 -1.78 -10.73
N ILE A 150 -24.69 -2.50 -9.83
CA ILE A 150 -25.29 -3.54 -9.00
C ILE A 150 -26.30 -2.93 -8.01
N ALA A 151 -25.92 -1.86 -7.32
CA ALA A 151 -26.82 -1.17 -6.39
C ALA A 151 -28.07 -0.64 -7.13
N SER A 152 -27.88 -0.01 -8.29
CA SER A 152 -28.99 0.49 -9.11
C SER A 152 -29.90 -0.63 -9.58
N TYR A 153 -29.35 -1.74 -10.07
CA TYR A 153 -30.13 -2.88 -10.55
C TYR A 153 -31.02 -3.49 -9.46
N LEU A 154 -30.53 -3.56 -8.22
CA LEU A 154 -31.25 -4.14 -7.09
C LEU A 154 -32.26 -3.15 -6.47
N ILE A 155 -31.86 -1.89 -6.29
CA ILE A 155 -32.66 -0.87 -5.59
C ILE A 155 -33.76 -0.29 -6.50
N LEU A 156 -33.46 -0.02 -7.78
CA LEU A 156 -34.37 0.69 -8.69
C LEU A 156 -35.75 0.04 -8.86
N PRO A 157 -35.90 -1.30 -9.04
CA PRO A 157 -37.23 -1.89 -9.21
C PRO A 157 -38.11 -1.72 -7.97
N GLN A 158 -37.55 -1.91 -6.77
CA GLN A 158 -38.30 -1.75 -5.52
C GLN A 158 -38.61 -0.28 -5.21
N LEU A 159 -37.70 0.61 -5.57
CA LEU A 159 -37.93 2.05 -5.43
C LEU A 159 -39.07 2.52 -6.34
N LEU A 160 -39.12 2.04 -7.59
CA LEU A 160 -40.18 2.39 -8.53
C LEU A 160 -41.55 1.86 -8.07
N SER A 161 -41.62 0.63 -7.56
CA SER A 161 -42.89 0.10 -7.02
C SER A 161 -43.41 0.95 -5.87
N LEU A 162 -42.54 1.29 -4.91
CA LEU A 162 -42.92 2.12 -3.76
C LEU A 162 -43.43 3.51 -4.17
N VAL A 163 -42.76 4.13 -5.15
CA VAL A 163 -43.15 5.44 -5.67
C VAL A 163 -44.50 5.37 -6.36
N ILE A 164 -44.72 4.37 -7.23
CA ILE A 164 -45.99 4.18 -7.94
C ILE A 164 -47.14 3.96 -6.95
N ASP A 165 -46.94 3.12 -5.94
CA ASP A 165 -47.96 2.82 -4.92
C ASP A 165 -48.34 4.08 -4.12
N THR A 166 -47.36 4.95 -3.84
CA THR A 166 -47.57 6.22 -3.15
C THR A 166 -48.37 7.22 -3.98
N PHE A 167 -48.22 7.22 -5.31
CA PHE A 167 -49.00 8.09 -6.21
C PHE A 167 -50.38 7.53 -6.57
N SER A 168 -50.58 6.22 -6.39
CA SER A 168 -51.86 5.56 -6.67
C SER A 168 -52.83 5.55 -5.47
N SER A 169 -52.38 5.97 -4.28
CA SER A 169 -53.17 6.06 -3.03
C SER A 169 -53.59 7.50 -2.75
#